data_AF-A0A2D8V886-F1
#
_entry.id   AF-A0A2D8V886-F1
#
_cell.length_a   1.000
_cell.length_b   1.000
_cell.length_c   1.000
_cell.angle_alpha   90.00
_cell.angle_beta   90.00
_cell.angle_gamma   90.00
#
_symmetry.space_group_name_H-M   'P 1'
#
loop_
_entity.id
_entity.type
_entity.pdbx_description
1 polymer ?
#
loop_
_entity_poly.entity_id
_entity_poly.type
_entity_poly.pdbx_seq_one_letter_code
_entity_poly.pdbx_strand_id
1 'polypeptide(L)' 'MNIVLIEPFFSGSHKQWALGYKKYSKYNIEILSLKGIFWKWRMHGGALTLSKMFNEYLKKK' A
#
# COMPACT_ATOMS: atom_id res chain seq x y z
N MET A 1 11.44 13.58 -3.15
CA MET A 1 9.99 13.57 -2.86
C MET A 1 9.65 12.28 -2.13
N ASN A 2 8.74 12.36 -1.16
CA ASN A 2 8.25 11.19 -0.41
C ASN A 2 6.86 10.82 -0.95
N ILE A 3 6.64 9.55 -1.28
CA ILE A 3 5.38 9.03 -1.83
C ILE A 3 4.91 7.90 -0.94
N VAL A 4 3.64 7.90 -0.58
CA VAL A 4 3.00 6.77 0.10
C VAL A 4 2.02 6.13 -0.87
N LEU A 5 2.27 4.87 -1.21
CA LEU A 5 1.41 4.06 -2.07
C LEU A 5 0.47 3.23 -1.20
N ILE A 6 -0.83 3.26 -1.51
CA ILE A 6 -1.88 2.54 -0.79
C ILE A 6 -2.37 1.38 -1.67
N GLU A 7 -2.21 0.14 -1.20
CA GLU A 7 -2.57 -1.06 -1.96
C GLU A 7 -3.43 -2.03 -1.12
N PRO A 8 -4.76 -2.10 -1.35
CA PRO A 8 -5.66 -2.97 -0.59
C PRO A 8 -5.49 -4.46 -0.90
N PHE A 9 -4.87 -4.84 -2.02
CA PHE A 9 -4.73 -6.23 -2.41
C PHE A 9 -3.30 -6.54 -2.88
N PHE A 10 -2.41 -6.79 -1.93
CA PHE A 10 -0.98 -6.99 -2.20
C PHE A 10 -0.64 -8.43 -2.60
N SER A 11 -0.95 -8.79 -3.83
CA SER A 11 -0.53 -10.04 -4.47
C SER A 11 -0.40 -9.88 -5.99
N GLY A 12 0.12 -10.90 -6.67
CA GLY A 12 0.22 -10.95 -8.13
C GLY A 12 0.82 -9.69 -8.76
N SER A 13 0.15 -9.18 -9.80
CA SER A 13 0.55 -7.98 -10.54
C SER A 13 0.62 -6.71 -9.69
N HIS A 14 -0.27 -6.53 -8.70
CA HIS A 14 -0.27 -5.37 -7.81
C HIS A 14 1.02 -5.31 -6.99
N LYS A 15 1.41 -6.45 -6.42
CA LYS A 15 2.68 -6.58 -5.68
C LYS A 15 3.88 -6.34 -6.60
N GLN A 16 3.89 -6.94 -7.79
CA GLN A 16 5.00 -6.79 -8.73
C GLN A 16 5.16 -5.34 -9.18
N TRP A 17 4.07 -4.66 -9.52
CA TRP A 17 4.08 -3.26 -9.91
C TRP A 17 4.55 -2.35 -8.77
N ALA A 18 3.98 -2.49 -7.58
CA ALA A 18 4.31 -1.65 -6.42
C ALA A 18 5.78 -1.79 -6.01
N LEU A 19 6.30 -3.03 -5.98
CA LEU A 19 7.71 -3.29 -5.69
C LEU A 19 8.63 -2.78 -6.80
N GLY A 20 8.23 -2.94 -8.08
CA GLY A 20 8.96 -2.39 -9.21
C GLY A 20 9.02 -0.86 -9.14
N TYR A 21 7.90 -0.21 -8.86
CA TYR A 21 7.83 1.23 -8.70
C TYR A 21 8.74 1.72 -7.56
N LYS A 22 8.72 1.06 -6.40
CA LYS A 22 9.63 1.38 -5.30
C LYS A 22 11.11 1.16 -5.66
N LYS A 23 11.42 0.07 -6.39
CA LYS A 23 12.79 -0.31 -6.74
C LYS A 23 13.43 0.61 -7.79
N TYR A 24 12.67 1.03 -8.78
CA TYR A 24 13.20 1.75 -9.95
C TYR A 24 12.92 3.26 -9.94
N SER A 25 12.20 3.75 -8.93
CA SER A 25 11.97 5.19 -8.75
C SER A 25 13.13 5.85 -8.02
N LYS A 26 13.39 7.11 -8.37
CA LYS A 26 14.31 8.01 -7.65
C LYS A 26 13.70 8.59 -6.36
N TYR A 27 12.43 8.30 -6.08
CA TYR A 27 11.69 8.83 -4.94
C TYR A 27 11.63 7.84 -3.79
N ASN A 28 11.50 8.35 -2.57
CA ASN A 28 11.28 7.51 -1.39
C ASN A 28 9.82 7.06 -1.35
N ILE A 29 9.58 5.82 -1.74
CA ILE A 29 8.24 5.23 -1.81
C ILE A 29 8.04 4.27 -0.64
N GLU A 30 7.01 4.54 0.15
CA GLU A 30 6.52 3.62 1.18
C GLU A 30 5.21 2.99 0.75
N ILE A 31 5.08 1.68 0.93
CA ILE A 31 3.92 0.91 0.46
C ILE A 31 3.14 0.46 1.69
N LEU A 32 1.97 1.05 1.91
CA LEU A 32 1.01 0.59 2.88
C LEU A 32 0.05 -0.37 2.18
N SER A 33 0.05 -1.61 2.62
CA SER A 33 -0.72 -2.62 1.91
C SER A 33 -1.32 -3.69 2.81
N LEU A 34 -2.32 -4.36 2.26
CA LEU A 34 -3.02 -5.46 2.91
C LEU A 34 -2.74 -6.75 2.17
N LYS A 35 -2.67 -7.88 2.90
CA LYS A 35 -2.47 -9.20 2.30
C LYS A 35 -3.49 -9.42 1.16
N GLY A 36 -3.01 -9.89 0.00
CA GLY A 36 -3.84 -10.20 -1.16
C GLY A 36 -4.68 -11.47 -0.99
N ILE A 37 -5.62 -11.40 -0.05
CA ILE A 37 -6.66 -12.39 0.26
C ILE A 37 -7.99 -11.64 0.41
N PHE A 38 -9.11 -12.34 0.23
CA PHE A 38 -10.45 -11.76 0.36
C PHE A 38 -10.68 -10.52 -0.53
N TRP A 39 -10.33 -10.61 -1.82
CA TRP A 39 -10.25 -9.46 -2.73
C TRP A 39 -11.51 -8.57 -2.72
N LYS A 40 -12.72 -9.14 -2.76
CA LYS A 40 -13.99 -8.37 -2.69
C LYS A 40 -14.04 -7.52 -1.42
N TRP A 41 -13.76 -8.13 -0.27
CA TRP A 41 -13.74 -7.42 1.02
C TRP A 41 -12.63 -6.37 1.10
N ARG A 42 -11.44 -6.65 0.54
CA ARG A 42 -10.34 -5.68 0.50
C ARG A 42 -10.68 -4.45 -0.33
N MET A 43 -11.34 -4.62 -1.47
CA MET A 43 -11.71 -3.51 -2.36
C MET A 43 -12.85 -2.65 -1.79
N HIS A 44 -13.82 -3.25 -1.07
CA HIS A 44 -14.96 -2.52 -0.51
C HIS A 44 -14.73 -2.01 0.92
N GLY A 45 -14.03 -2.77 1.77
CA GLY A 45 -13.89 -2.50 3.20
C GLY A 45 -12.46 -2.24 3.69
N GLY A 46 -11.44 -2.45 2.84
CA GLY A 46 -10.04 -2.29 3.22
C GLY A 46 -9.63 -0.85 3.55
N ALA A 47 -10.42 0.14 3.12
CA ALA A 47 -10.13 1.56 3.31
C ALA A 47 -9.97 1.94 4.79
N LEU A 48 -10.84 1.48 5.67
CA LEU A 48 -10.76 1.76 7.13
C LEU A 48 -9.43 1.30 7.73
N THR A 49 -8.97 0.09 7.39
CA THR A 49 -7.69 -0.45 7.86
C THR A 49 -6.52 0.35 7.29
N LEU A 50 -6.56 0.67 5.99
CA LEU A 50 -5.51 1.44 5.33
C LEU A 50 -5.42 2.87 5.87
N SER A 51 -6.55 3.53 6.15
CA SER A 51 -6.58 4.85 6.78
C SER A 51 -5.94 4.83 8.17
N LYS A 52 -6.20 3.79 8.96
CA LYS A 52 -5.54 3.61 10.26
C LYS A 52 -4.03 3.43 10.11
N MET A 53 -3.60 2.56 9.20
CA MET A 53 -2.17 2.36 8.89
C MET A 53 -1.49 3.66 8.42
N PHE A 54 -2.18 4.46 7.61
CA PHE A 54 -1.67 5.74 7.13
C PHE A 54 -1.51 6.75 8.27
N ASN A 55 -2.50 6.87 9.15
CA ASN A 55 -2.41 7.74 10.33
C ASN A 55 -1.29 7.32 11.27
N GLU A 56 -1.07 6.01 11.46
CA GLU A 56 0.06 5.50 12.24
C GLU A 56 1.40 5.77 11.56
N TYR A 57 1.48 5.66 10.23
CA TYR A 57 2.67 6.05 9.46
C TYR A 57 3.01 7.52 9.64
N LEU A 58 2.01 8.42 9.56
CA LEU A 58 2.21 9.86 9.77
C LEU A 58 2.72 10.18 11.17
N LYS A 59 2.25 9.46 12.20
CA LYS A 59 2.71 9.66 13.59
C LYS A 59 4.15 9.22 13.84
N LYS A 60 4.68 8.30 13.04
CA LYS A 60 6.04 7.74 13.19
C LYS A 60 7.11 8.56 12.46
N LYS A 61 6.70 9.61 11.74
CA LYS A 61 7.55 10.39 10.85
C LYS A 61 7.80 11.77 11.42
#